data_AF-F7RQ89-F1
#
_entry.id   AF-F7RQ89-F1
#
_cell.length_a   1.000
_cell.length_b   1.000
_cell.length_c   1.000
_cell.angle_alpha   90.00
_cell.angle_beta   90.00
_cell.angle_gamma   90.00
#
_symmetry.space_group_name_H-M   'P 1'
#
loop_
_entity.id
_entity.type
_entity.pdbx_description
1 polymer ?
#
loop_
_entity_poly.entity_id
_entity_poly.type
_entity_poly.pdbx_seq_one_letter_code
_entity_poly.pdbx_strand_id
1 'polypeptide(L)' 'MQVIATTDAMPMAVLHPEHRAVGFQFHPESILTTLGSTLLIQTLAFLTQDMTTGVSA' A
#
# COMPACT_ATOMS: atom_id res chain seq x y z
N MET A 1 10.20 -6.01 6.43
CA MET A 1 9.39 -4.81 6.69
C MET A 1 10.16 -3.57 6.23
N GLN A 2 9.55 -2.65 5.48
CA GLN A 2 10.21 -1.49 4.85
C GLN A 2 9.36 -0.22 5.02
N VAL A 3 9.97 0.91 5.40
CA VAL A 3 9.33 2.23 5.35
C VAL A 3 9.34 2.73 3.90
N ILE A 4 8.16 3.05 3.36
CA ILE A 4 7.98 3.44 1.95
C ILE A 4 7.52 4.90 1.77
N ALA A 5 7.14 5.57 2.86
CA ALA A 5 6.84 7.00 2.85
C ALA A 5 7.21 7.62 4.20
N THR A 6 7.68 8.86 4.17
CA THR A 6 8.05 9.65 5.35
C THR A 6 7.67 11.11 5.17
N THR A 7 7.36 11.81 6.26
CA THR A 7 7.26 13.28 6.32
C THR A 7 8.03 13.76 7.53
N ASP A 8 8.90 14.77 7.39
CA ASP A 8 9.70 15.30 8.51
C ASP A 8 10.39 14.20 9.35
N ALA A 9 10.97 13.21 8.65
CA ALA A 9 11.56 11.99 9.23
C ALA A 9 10.61 11.06 10.01
N MET A 10 9.32 11.36 10.07
CA MET A 10 8.28 10.49 10.62
C MET A 10 7.82 9.46 9.58
N PRO A 11 7.83 8.14 9.87
CA PRO A 11 7.28 7.12 8.99
C PRO A 11 5.78 7.31 8.76
N MET A 12 5.36 7.36 7.49
CA MET A 12 3.96 7.54 7.09
C MET A 12 3.36 6.31 6.45
N ALA A 13 4.18 5.46 5.82
CA ALA A 13 3.72 4.19 5.27
C ALA A 13 4.79 3.10 5.40
N VAL A 14 4.34 1.87 5.62
CA VAL A 14 5.18 0.69 5.77
C VAL A 14 4.64 -0.45 4.92
N LEU A 15 5.53 -1.13 4.20
CA LEU A 15 5.25 -2.37 3.48
C LEU A 15 5.85 -3.59 4.22
N HIS A 16 5.08 -4.65 4.34
CA HIS A 16 5.52 -5.97 4.78
C HIS A 16 5.28 -7.00 3.66
N PRO A 17 6.25 -7.17 2.73
CA PRO A 17 6.04 -7.97 1.51
C PRO A 17 5.64 -9.42 1.79
N GLU A 18 6.31 -10.07 2.75
CA GLU A 18 6.07 -11.47 3.12
C GLU A 18 4.65 -11.73 3.61
N HIS A 19 3.99 -10.72 4.17
CA HIS A 19 2.64 -10.84 4.71
C HIS A 19 1.60 -10.16 3.82
N ARG A 20 2.00 -9.65 2.64
CA ARG A 20 1.13 -8.83 1.77
C ARG A 20 0.36 -7.81 2.61
N ALA A 21 1.08 -7.00 3.38
CA ALA A 21 0.49 -5.99 4.25
C ALA A 21 1.10 -4.61 4.00
N VAL A 22 0.24 -3.60 3.97
CA VAL A 22 0.62 -2.19 3.88
C VAL A 22 -0.07 -1.45 5.03
N GLY A 23 0.69 -0.63 5.75
CA GLY A 23 0.19 0.25 6.81
C GLY A 23 0.36 1.70 6.42
N PHE A 24 -0.66 2.52 6.74
CA PHE A 24 -0.63 3.98 6.58
C PHE A 24 -0.85 4.63 7.94
N GLN A 25 -0.03 5.62 8.29
CA GLN A 25 -0.18 6.41 9.51
C GLN A 25 -1.29 7.47 9.38
N PHE A 26 -1.62 7.87 8.15
CA PHE A 26 -2.68 8.81 7.82
C PHE A 26 -3.95 8.07 7.38
N HIS A 27 -5.04 8.82 7.24
CA HIS A 27 -6.37 8.32 6.82
C HIS A 27 -6.57 8.49 5.31
N PRO A 28 -6.26 7.47 4.47
CA PRO A 28 -6.52 7.54 3.03
C PRO A 28 -8.02 7.62 2.68
N GLU A 29 -8.92 7.32 3.61
CA GLU A 29 -10.37 7.44 3.46
C GLU A 29 -10.91 8.86 3.71
N SER A 30 -10.10 9.75 4.30
CA SER A 30 -10.53 11.10 4.65
C SER A 30 -10.72 11.98 3.41
N ILE A 31 -11.72 12.87 3.44
CA ILE A 31 -11.93 13.92 2.42
C ILE A 31 -10.70 14.82 2.24
N LEU A 32 -9.84 14.90 3.26
CA LEU A 32 -8.61 15.70 3.23
C LEU A 32 -7.46 15.03 2.47
N THR A 33 -7.59 13.75 2.13
CA THR A 33 -6.60 13.02 1.34
C THR A 33 -7.01 13.04 -0.12
N THR A 34 -6.55 14.05 -0.88
CA THR A 34 -6.99 14.34 -2.26
C THR A 34 -6.99 13.12 -3.20
N LEU A 35 -6.01 12.22 -3.06
CA LEU A 35 -5.86 11.01 -3.88
C LEU A 35 -6.07 9.72 -3.09
N GLY A 36 -6.75 9.80 -1.95
CA GLY A 36 -6.91 8.70 -1.01
C GLY A 36 -7.63 7.48 -1.60
N SER A 37 -8.68 7.71 -2.39
CA SER A 37 -9.41 6.65 -3.11
C SER A 37 -8.53 5.91 -4.12
N THR A 38 -7.74 6.64 -4.92
CA THR A 38 -6.80 6.05 -5.87
C THR A 38 -5.75 5.22 -5.16
N LEU A 39 -5.19 5.72 -4.05
CA LEU A 39 -4.22 5.00 -3.23
C LEU A 39 -4.81 3.69 -2.67
N LEU A 40 -6.05 3.72 -2.18
CA LEU A 40 -6.73 2.52 -1.68
C LEU A 40 -6.95 1.48 -2.78
N ILE A 41 -7.39 1.89 -3.97
CA ILE A 41 -7.59 0.98 -5.11
C ILE A 41 -6.26 0.31 -5.50
N GLN A 42 -5.18 1.08 -5.60
CA GLN A 42 -3.85 0.55 -5.93
C GLN A 42 -3.33 -0.38 -4.84
N THR A 43 -3.55 -0.03 -3.57
CA THR A 43 -3.16 -0.87 -2.43
C THR A 43 -3.91 -2.19 -2.48
N LEU A 44 -5.23 -2.17 -2.70
CA LEU A 44 -6.02 -3.39 -2.82
C LEU A 44 -5.54 -4.25 -3.99
N ALA A 45 -5.35 -3.67 -5.18
CA ALA A 45 -4.85 -4.38 -6.34
C ALA A 45 -3.49 -5.02 -6.07
N PHE A 46 -2.57 -4.29 -5.44
CA PHE A 46 -1.27 -4.81 -5.05
C PHE A 46 -1.37 -5.95 -4.03
N LEU A 47 -2.22 -5.80 -3.02
CA LEU A 47 -2.38 -6.82 -1.98
C LEU A 47 -3.13 -8.07 -2.47
N THR A 48 -4.00 -7.95 -3.47
CA THR A 48 -4.82 -9.05 -3.99
C THR A 48 -4.29 -9.67 -5.28
N GLN A 49 -3.26 -9.09 -5.90
CA GLN A 49 -2.55 -9.72 -7.02
C GLN A 49 -2.00 -11.08 -6.60
N ASP A 50 -2.69 -12.14 -7.00
CA ASP A 50 -2.17 -13.49 -6.83
C ASP A 50 -0.93 -13.67 -7.70
N MET A 51 0.04 -14.37 -7.14
CA MET A 51 1.24 -14.82 -7.85
C MET A 51 0.88 -15.95 -8.83
N THR A 52 -0.14 -15.76 -9.68
CA THR A 52 -0.45 -16.65 -10.80
C THR A 52 0.31 -16.16 -12.04
N THR A 53 1.63 -16.16 -11.95
CA THR A 53 2.52 -16.08 -13.12
C THR A 53 3.48 -17.25 -13.04
N GLY A 54 2.93 -18.41 -13.40
CA GLY A 54 3.63 -19.69 -13.48
C GLY A 54 2.92 -20.73 -14.34
N VAL A 55 1.99 -20.32 -15.22
CA VAL A 55 1.52 -21.18 -16.31
C VAL A 55 1.93 -20.50 -17.61
N SER A 56 3.13 -20.83 -18.08
CA SER A 56 3.49 -20.71 -19.49
C SER A 56 2.55 -21.59 -20.29
N ALA A 57 1.77 -20.97 -21.17
CA ALA A 57 1.34 -21.60 -22.41
C ALA A 57 2.53 -21.75 -23.37
#